data_AF-A0A858RQ22-F1
#
_entry.id   AF-A0A858RQ22-F1
#
_cell.length_a   1.000
_cell.length_b   1.000
_cell.length_c   1.000
_cell.angle_alpha   90.00
_cell.angle_beta   90.00
_cell.angle_gamma   90.00
#
_symmetry.space_group_name_H-M   'P 1'
#
loop_
_entity.id
_entity.type
_entity.pdbx_description
1 polymer ?
#
loop_
_entity_poly.entity_id
_entity_poly.type
_entity_poly.pdbx_seq_one_letter_code
_entity_poly.pdbx_strand_id
1 'polypeptide(L)'
;MKWRWHRSLIFWSGLLVMGFINWAWWDSCRMITGIGGHGWTMASADAGLLVSKVDPLEAPGFGANREKSESLTKAWDLSLPFIVEGGGAEPMKQPAWVEEPRGPGQSLESRWEEIMAIAPAGMMTAYVPYWLVMISVALLWLSGLAWRWKSALRDTR
;
A
#
# COMPACT_ATOMS: atom_id res chain seq x y z
N MET A 1 30.66 6.16 26.52
CA MET A 1 29.49 5.25 26.66
C MET A 1 28.29 5.55 25.74
N LYS A 2 28.09 6.78 25.22
CA LYS A 2 26.90 7.16 24.39
C LYS A 2 26.74 6.37 23.07
N TRP A 3 27.82 5.83 22.50
CA TRP A 3 27.81 5.17 21.18
C TRP A 3 27.12 3.80 21.11
N ARG A 4 26.94 3.08 22.23
CA ARG A 4 26.29 1.75 22.21
C ARG A 4 24.77 1.84 22.02
N TRP A 5 24.14 2.91 22.47
CA TRP A 5 22.68 3.11 22.39
C TRP A 5 22.17 3.32 20.96
N HIS A 6 22.94 4.03 20.14
CA HIS A 6 22.55 4.30 18.75
C HIS A 6 22.54 3.04 17.86
N ARG A 7 23.36 2.02 18.17
CA ARG A 7 23.37 0.73 17.44
C ARG A 7 22.10 -0.06 17.68
N SER A 8 21.61 -0.04 18.91
CA SER A 8 20.37 -0.69 19.30
C SER A 8 19.18 -0.02 18.59
N LEU A 9 19.14 1.32 18.54
CA LEU A 9 17.98 2.05 18.03
C LEU A 9 17.67 1.77 16.55
N ILE A 10 18.67 1.84 15.65
CA ILE A 10 18.47 1.60 14.21
C ILE A 10 18.04 0.15 13.97
N PHE A 11 18.64 -0.79 14.71
CA PHE A 11 18.27 -2.20 14.63
C PHE A 11 16.80 -2.41 15.02
N TRP A 12 16.39 -1.93 16.20
CA TRP A 12 15.03 -2.09 16.70
C TRP A 12 14.00 -1.34 15.85
N SER A 13 14.32 -0.14 15.37
CA SER A 13 13.39 0.63 14.52
C SER A 13 13.11 -0.12 13.21
N GLY A 14 14.13 -0.69 12.57
CA GLY A 14 13.91 -1.47 11.35
C GLY A 14 13.08 -2.72 11.61
N LEU A 15 13.36 -3.45 12.70
CA LEU A 15 12.60 -4.64 13.08
C LEU A 15 11.13 -4.32 13.37
N LEU A 16 10.85 -3.22 14.07
CA LEU A 16 9.49 -2.76 14.33
C LEU A 16 8.75 -2.37 13.05
N VAL A 17 9.40 -1.62 12.14
CA VAL A 17 8.79 -1.23 10.86
C VAL A 17 8.50 -2.45 9.99
N MET A 18 9.45 -3.38 9.84
CA MET A 18 9.22 -4.62 9.08
C MET A 18 8.13 -5.49 9.72
N GLY A 19 8.07 -5.57 11.05
CA GLY A 19 7.00 -6.26 11.76
C GLY A 19 5.63 -5.65 11.47
N PHE A 20 5.54 -4.31 11.50
CA PHE A 20 4.31 -3.58 11.16
C PHE A 20 3.88 -3.78 9.70
N ILE A 21 4.82 -3.75 8.74
CA ILE A 21 4.51 -3.98 7.32
C ILE A 21 3.99 -5.41 7.10
N ASN A 22 4.59 -6.41 7.74
CA ASN A 22 4.09 -7.80 7.67
C ASN A 22 2.68 -7.93 8.25
N TRP A 23 2.41 -7.25 9.37
CA TRP A 23 1.07 -7.21 9.94
C TRP A 23 0.08 -6.53 8.98
N ALA A 24 0.43 -5.38 8.42
CA ALA A 24 -0.41 -4.65 7.47
C ALA A 24 -0.66 -5.45 6.18
N TRP A 25 0.36 -6.17 5.70
CA TRP A 25 0.23 -7.09 4.56
C TRP A 25 -0.77 -8.20 4.85
N TRP A 26 -0.61 -8.90 5.97
CA TRP A 26 -1.54 -9.94 6.37
C TRP A 26 -2.97 -9.40 6.60
N ASP A 27 -3.10 -8.23 7.22
CA ASP A 27 -4.38 -7.57 7.48
C ASP A 27 -5.10 -7.17 6.19
N SER A 28 -4.36 -6.64 5.21
CA SER A 28 -4.90 -6.22 3.90
C SER A 28 -5.47 -7.35 3.05
N CYS A 29 -5.14 -8.61 3.38
CA CYS A 29 -5.74 -9.78 2.75
C CYS A 29 -7.13 -10.11 3.33
N ARG A 30 -7.56 -9.43 4.40
CA ARG A 30 -8.81 -9.70 5.13
C ARG A 30 -9.67 -8.47 5.31
N MET A 31 -9.06 -7.30 5.30
CA MET A 31 -9.70 -6.03 5.61
C MET A 31 -9.28 -5.00 4.57
N ILE A 32 -10.24 -4.18 4.15
CA ILE A 32 -9.96 -2.94 3.42
C ILE A 32 -9.90 -1.84 4.47
N THR A 33 -8.79 -1.11 4.53
CA THR A 33 -8.65 0.06 5.42
C THR A 33 -8.33 1.28 4.58
N GLY A 34 -9.27 2.22 4.51
CA GLY A 34 -9.15 3.42 3.71
C GLY A 34 -9.04 4.67 4.56
N ILE A 35 -8.33 5.66 4.03
CA ILE A 35 -8.33 7.04 4.49
C ILE A 35 -8.45 7.96 3.28
N GLY A 36 -9.28 8.99 3.38
CA GLY A 36 -9.57 9.88 2.28
C GLY A 36 -9.70 11.32 2.72
N GLY A 37 -9.32 12.24 1.84
CA GLY A 37 -9.51 13.66 2.03
C GLY A 37 -8.86 14.48 0.91
N HIS A 38 -9.43 15.66 0.62
CA HIS A 38 -8.87 16.63 -0.32
C HIS A 38 -8.57 16.07 -1.73
N GLY A 39 -9.49 15.25 -2.28
CA GLY A 39 -9.36 14.68 -3.63
C GLY A 39 -8.38 13.51 -3.72
N TRP A 40 -7.92 12.96 -2.59
CA TRP A 40 -7.08 11.78 -2.55
C TRP A 40 -7.64 10.75 -1.58
N THR A 41 -7.46 9.48 -1.92
CA THR A 41 -7.70 8.36 -1.02
C THR A 41 -6.50 7.43 -1.02
N MET A 42 -6.23 6.85 0.12
CA MET A 42 -5.28 5.76 0.28
C MET A 42 -6.00 4.60 0.93
N ALA A 43 -5.83 3.40 0.40
CA ALA A 43 -6.41 2.20 0.98
C ALA A 43 -5.37 1.10 1.09
N SER A 44 -5.47 0.30 2.13
CA SER A 44 -4.79 -0.98 2.21
C SER A 44 -5.80 -2.08 1.91
N ALA A 45 -5.55 -2.83 0.84
CA ALA A 45 -6.37 -3.94 0.38
C ALA A 45 -5.54 -4.84 -0.55
N ASP A 46 -5.99 -6.07 -0.78
CA ASP A 46 -5.44 -6.97 -1.80
C ASP A 46 -3.92 -7.12 -1.73
N ALA A 47 -3.38 -7.37 -0.54
CA ALA A 47 -1.94 -7.51 -0.31
C ALA A 47 -1.09 -6.29 -0.71
N GLY A 48 -1.69 -5.09 -0.80
CA GLY A 48 -0.99 -3.87 -1.15
C GLY A 48 -1.60 -2.58 -0.61
N LEU A 49 -1.03 -1.49 -1.11
CA LEU A 49 -1.45 -0.10 -0.91
C LEU A 49 -1.98 0.44 -2.22
N LEU A 50 -3.15 1.06 -2.16
CA LEU A 50 -3.79 1.76 -3.25
C LEU A 50 -3.73 3.25 -2.94
N VAL A 51 -3.31 4.04 -3.91
CA VAL A 51 -3.37 5.51 -3.83
C VAL A 51 -4.19 5.98 -5.01
N SER A 52 -5.34 6.57 -4.73
CA SER A 52 -6.28 7.00 -5.75
C SER A 52 -6.50 8.50 -5.69
N LYS A 53 -6.55 9.13 -6.85
CA LYS A 53 -7.06 10.49 -7.02
C LYS A 53 -8.56 10.39 -7.27
N VAL A 54 -9.34 11.02 -6.40
CA VAL A 54 -10.80 11.02 -6.44
C VAL A 54 -11.28 12.42 -6.81
N ASP A 55 -12.45 12.51 -7.45
CA ASP A 55 -13.07 13.80 -7.75
C ASP A 55 -13.29 14.58 -6.43
N PRO A 56 -12.76 15.81 -6.30
CA PRO A 56 -12.97 16.65 -5.13
C PRO A 56 -14.45 16.91 -4.81
N LEU A 57 -15.34 16.83 -5.79
CA LEU A 57 -16.79 16.99 -5.61
C LEU A 57 -17.44 15.79 -4.92
N GLU A 58 -16.85 14.60 -5.08
CA GLU A 58 -17.32 13.36 -4.46
C GLU A 58 -16.56 13.00 -3.18
N ALA A 59 -15.38 13.60 -2.95
CA ALA A 59 -14.62 13.38 -1.73
C ALA A 59 -15.32 14.07 -0.55
N PRO A 60 -15.95 13.32 0.40
CA PRO A 60 -16.34 13.91 1.66
C PRO A 60 -15.08 14.49 2.35
N GLY A 61 -15.28 15.32 3.37
CA GLY A 61 -14.17 15.76 4.22
C GLY A 61 -13.32 14.59 4.74
N PHE A 62 -12.23 14.90 5.44
CA PHE A 62 -11.32 13.87 5.93
C PHE A 62 -12.06 12.73 6.65
N GLY A 63 -11.85 11.49 6.18
CA GLY A 63 -12.56 10.32 6.65
C GLY A 63 -11.68 9.08 6.63
N ALA A 64 -12.00 8.12 7.49
CA ALA A 64 -11.37 6.82 7.52
C ALA A 64 -12.46 5.75 7.60
N ASN A 65 -12.30 4.68 6.83
CA ASN A 65 -13.20 3.53 6.84
C ASN A 65 -12.41 2.23 6.96
N ARG A 66 -13.07 1.22 7.52
CA ARG A 66 -12.50 -0.12 7.64
C ARG A 66 -13.61 -1.14 7.49
N GLU A 67 -13.45 -1.99 6.49
CA GLU A 67 -14.46 -2.95 6.06
C GLU A 67 -13.82 -4.32 5.86
N LYS A 68 -14.60 -5.39 6.01
CA LYS A 68 -14.10 -6.73 5.69
C LYS A 68 -13.91 -6.82 4.19
N SER A 69 -12.78 -7.36 3.76
CA SER A 69 -12.53 -7.67 2.37
C SER A 69 -12.87 -9.13 2.14
N GLU A 70 -13.75 -9.42 1.18
CA GLU A 70 -13.86 -10.76 0.59
C GLU A 70 -12.73 -11.02 -0.43
N SER A 71 -11.55 -10.41 -0.23
CA SER A 71 -10.41 -10.57 -1.10
C SER A 71 -9.97 -12.04 -1.13
N LEU A 72 -9.94 -12.58 -2.35
CA LEU A 72 -9.33 -13.88 -2.64
C LEU A 72 -7.80 -13.78 -2.75
N THR A 73 -7.23 -12.57 -2.64
CA THR A 73 -5.79 -12.34 -2.76
C THR A 73 -5.09 -12.89 -1.54
N LYS A 74 -4.33 -13.96 -1.76
CA LYS A 74 -3.53 -14.60 -0.71
C LYS A 74 -2.31 -13.74 -0.42
N ALA A 75 -1.83 -13.76 0.83
CA ALA A 75 -0.66 -12.99 1.23
C ALA A 75 0.62 -13.31 0.42
N TRP A 76 0.69 -14.45 -0.26
CA TRP A 76 1.81 -14.83 -1.12
C TRP A 76 1.57 -14.54 -2.60
N ASP A 77 0.49 -13.85 -2.97
CA ASP A 77 0.27 -13.37 -4.32
C ASP A 77 1.23 -12.20 -4.58
N LEU A 78 2.24 -12.44 -5.41
CA LEU A 78 3.26 -11.46 -5.79
C LEU A 78 2.77 -10.64 -6.98
N SER A 79 1.62 -10.00 -6.81
CA SER A 79 1.08 -9.07 -7.81
C SER A 79 2.12 -7.98 -8.11
N LEU A 80 2.23 -7.61 -9.38
CA LEU A 80 3.11 -6.55 -9.84
C LEU A 80 2.47 -5.18 -9.53
N PRO A 81 3.28 -4.11 -9.35
CA PRO A 81 2.75 -2.76 -9.22
C PRO A 81 2.16 -2.32 -10.57
N PHE A 82 1.06 -1.57 -10.53
CA PHE A 82 0.40 -1.06 -11.73
C PHE A 82 -0.27 0.28 -11.44
N ILE A 83 -0.63 1.00 -12.50
CA ILE A 83 -1.39 2.25 -12.46
C ILE A 83 -2.53 2.12 -13.46
N VAL A 84 -3.74 2.46 -13.04
CA VAL A 84 -4.94 2.46 -13.89
C VAL A 84 -5.58 3.85 -13.88
N GLU A 85 -5.96 4.33 -15.05
CA GLU A 85 -6.64 5.61 -15.26
C GLU A 85 -8.13 5.42 -15.52
N GLY A 86 -8.94 6.43 -15.17
CA GLY A 86 -10.38 6.41 -15.39
C GLY A 86 -10.75 6.46 -16.87
N GLY A 87 -11.71 5.62 -17.29
CA GLY A 87 -12.15 5.49 -18.69
C GLY A 87 -12.97 6.66 -19.23
N GLY A 88 -13.35 7.63 -18.39
CA GLY A 88 -14.07 8.82 -18.82
C GLY A 88 -15.58 8.62 -18.94
N ALA A 89 -16.14 7.62 -18.27
CA ALA A 89 -17.58 7.45 -18.18
C ALA A 89 -18.22 8.57 -17.35
N GLU A 90 -19.50 8.88 -17.62
CA GLU A 90 -20.25 9.79 -16.75
C GLU A 90 -20.33 9.23 -15.32
N PRO A 91 -20.23 10.09 -14.28
CA PRO A 91 -20.23 9.65 -12.90
C PRO A 91 -21.49 8.83 -12.62
N MET A 92 -21.30 7.56 -12.24
CA MET A 92 -22.41 6.73 -11.80
C MET A 92 -23.02 7.34 -10.54
N LYS A 93 -24.35 7.43 -10.51
CA LYS A 93 -25.10 7.91 -9.33
C LYS A 93 -24.96 7.03 -8.08
N GLN A 94 -24.30 5.87 -8.20
CA GLN A 94 -23.94 5.01 -7.08
C GLN A 94 -22.52 4.47 -7.30
N PRO A 95 -21.67 4.47 -6.25
CA PRO A 95 -20.35 3.88 -6.37
C PRO A 95 -20.52 2.36 -6.56
N ALA A 96 -20.10 1.87 -7.71
CA ALA A 96 -20.10 0.45 -8.08
C ALA A 96 -19.03 -0.34 -7.32
N TRP A 97 -18.95 -0.19 -6.00
CA TRP A 97 -18.29 -1.18 -5.14
C TRP A 97 -19.16 -2.43 -4.99
N VAL A 98 -19.92 -2.80 -6.02
CA VAL A 98 -20.70 -4.02 -6.02
C VAL A 98 -19.70 -5.16 -5.94
N GLU A 99 -19.79 -5.85 -4.82
CA GLU A 99 -18.95 -6.91 -4.28
C GLU A 99 -18.99 -8.15 -5.17
N GLU A 100 -18.67 -8.04 -6.46
CA GLU A 100 -18.51 -9.24 -7.27
C GLU A 100 -17.20 -9.92 -6.87
N PRO A 101 -17.26 -11.17 -6.37
CA PRO A 101 -16.07 -11.92 -6.05
C PRO A 101 -15.26 -12.10 -7.32
N ARG A 102 -13.93 -11.92 -7.20
CA ARG A 102 -12.99 -12.06 -8.30
C ARG A 102 -13.21 -13.40 -9.00
N GLY A 103 -13.48 -13.35 -10.31
CA GLY A 103 -13.60 -14.56 -11.12
C GLY A 103 -12.32 -15.39 -11.04
N PRO A 104 -12.40 -16.73 -11.05
CA PRO A 104 -11.21 -17.57 -11.02
C PRO A 104 -10.29 -17.23 -12.19
N GLY A 105 -9.04 -16.87 -11.88
CA GLY A 105 -8.01 -16.53 -12.88
C GLY A 105 -7.94 -15.07 -13.32
N GLN A 106 -8.82 -14.19 -12.84
CA GLN A 106 -8.72 -12.76 -13.13
C GLN A 106 -7.49 -12.16 -12.43
N SER A 107 -6.69 -11.33 -13.12
CA SER A 107 -5.57 -10.61 -12.50
C SER A 107 -6.08 -9.44 -11.64
N LEU A 108 -5.28 -8.95 -10.68
CA LEU A 108 -5.70 -7.84 -9.82
C LEU A 108 -5.78 -6.54 -10.65
N GLU A 109 -4.82 -6.37 -11.57
CA GLU A 109 -4.78 -5.27 -12.52
C GLU A 109 -6.03 -5.25 -13.40
N SER A 110 -6.41 -6.37 -14.02
CA SER A 110 -7.60 -6.45 -14.88
C SER A 110 -8.90 -6.10 -14.12
N ARG A 111 -9.00 -6.49 -12.85
CA ARG A 111 -10.13 -6.09 -12.01
C ARG A 111 -10.17 -4.57 -11.80
N TRP A 112 -9.01 -3.95 -11.55
CA TRP A 112 -8.93 -2.50 -11.42
C TRP A 112 -9.15 -1.77 -12.76
N GLU A 113 -8.73 -2.34 -13.88
CA GLU A 113 -9.06 -1.85 -15.23
C GLU A 113 -10.58 -1.83 -15.45
N GLU A 114 -11.29 -2.90 -15.07
CA GLU A 114 -12.75 -2.97 -15.16
C GLU A 114 -13.43 -1.92 -14.26
N ILE A 115 -12.97 -1.78 -13.00
CA ILE A 115 -13.50 -0.77 -12.07
C ILE A 115 -13.24 0.65 -12.59
N MET A 116 -12.04 0.91 -13.11
CA MET A 116 -11.66 2.25 -13.57
C MET A 116 -12.23 2.57 -14.96
N ALA A 117 -12.60 1.58 -15.78
CA ALA A 117 -13.24 1.82 -17.06
C ALA A 117 -14.54 2.64 -16.94
N ILE A 118 -15.25 2.51 -15.81
CA ILE A 118 -16.45 3.27 -15.49
C ILE A 118 -16.19 4.51 -14.61
N ALA A 119 -14.93 4.79 -14.27
CA ALA A 119 -14.57 5.96 -13.48
C ALA A 119 -14.53 7.24 -14.35
N PRO A 120 -14.86 8.41 -13.78
CA PRO A 120 -14.70 9.71 -14.43
C PRO A 120 -13.29 9.96 -14.95
N ALA A 121 -13.20 10.79 -15.99
CA ALA A 121 -11.92 11.20 -16.57
C ALA A 121 -11.07 11.93 -15.52
N GLY A 122 -9.77 11.60 -15.46
CA GLY A 122 -8.82 12.24 -14.56
C GLY A 122 -8.74 11.63 -13.16
N MET A 123 -9.53 10.58 -12.87
CA MET A 123 -9.25 9.66 -11.77
C MET A 123 -8.08 8.73 -12.13
N MET A 124 -7.28 8.36 -11.15
CA MET A 124 -6.15 7.46 -11.30
C MET A 124 -5.98 6.68 -10.01
N THR A 125 -5.64 5.40 -10.12
CA THR A 125 -5.31 4.54 -8.99
C THR A 125 -3.96 3.89 -9.22
N ALA A 126 -3.04 4.04 -8.27
CA ALA A 126 -1.76 3.36 -8.25
C ALA A 126 -1.77 2.25 -7.19
N TYR A 127 -1.36 1.05 -7.57
CA TYR A 127 -1.21 -0.10 -6.67
C TYR A 127 0.26 -0.38 -6.39
N VAL A 128 0.61 -0.48 -5.11
CA VAL A 128 1.95 -0.84 -4.62
C VAL A 128 1.83 -2.06 -3.69
N PRO A 129 2.31 -3.23 -4.10
CA PRO A 129 2.20 -4.43 -3.28
C PRO A 129 3.14 -4.36 -2.06
N TYR A 130 2.75 -4.97 -0.95
CA TYR A 130 3.51 -4.87 0.30
C TYR A 130 4.90 -5.51 0.23
N TRP A 131 5.12 -6.51 -0.62
CA TRP A 131 6.44 -7.09 -0.80
C TRP A 131 7.46 -6.06 -1.33
N LEU A 132 7.03 -5.15 -2.21
CA LEU A 132 7.86 -4.05 -2.72
C LEU A 132 8.17 -3.03 -1.62
N VAL A 133 7.17 -2.69 -0.80
CA VAL A 133 7.35 -1.82 0.38
C VAL A 133 8.34 -2.45 1.35
N MET A 134 8.22 -3.75 1.62
CA MET A 134 9.11 -4.49 2.50
C MET A 134 10.55 -4.49 2.02
N ILE A 135 10.79 -4.80 0.74
CA ILE A 135 12.14 -4.81 0.15
C ILE A 135 12.77 -3.43 0.26
N SER A 136 12.01 -2.38 -0.06
CA SER A 136 12.49 -1.00 0.00
C SER A 136 12.94 -0.62 1.42
N VAL A 137 12.12 -0.94 2.43
CA VAL A 137 12.46 -0.70 3.84
C VAL A 137 13.66 -1.53 4.29
N ALA A 138 13.71 -2.81 3.92
CA ALA A 138 14.81 -3.70 4.26
C ALA A 138 16.13 -3.20 3.68
N LEU A 139 16.16 -2.75 2.42
CA LEU A 139 17.35 -2.19 1.78
C LEU A 139 17.83 -0.91 2.45
N LEU A 140 16.92 0.01 2.79
CA LEU A 140 17.25 1.24 3.52
C LEU A 140 17.81 0.93 4.91
N TRP A 141 17.18 -0.01 5.62
CA TRP A 141 17.61 -0.45 6.94
C TRP A 141 19.00 -1.11 6.92
N LEU A 142 19.22 -2.07 6.02
CA LEU A 142 20.52 -2.74 5.85
C LEU A 142 21.61 -1.75 5.44
N SER A 143 21.29 -0.78 4.59
CA SER A 143 22.22 0.30 4.20
C SER A 143 22.59 1.16 5.41
N GLY A 144 21.63 1.51 6.26
CA GLY A 144 21.87 2.22 7.52
C GLY A 144 22.75 1.44 8.49
N LEU A 145 22.52 0.13 8.63
CA LEU A 145 23.36 -0.76 9.44
C LEU A 145 24.78 -0.87 8.89
N ALA A 146 24.93 -1.06 7.57
CA ALA A 146 26.22 -1.19 6.92
C ALA A 146 27.05 0.11 7.01
N TRP A 147 26.41 1.28 6.83
CA TRP A 147 27.08 2.56 6.99
C TRP A 147 27.61 2.75 8.42
N ARG A 148 26.78 2.43 9.42
CA ARG A 148 27.18 2.52 10.83
C ARG A 148 28.28 1.54 11.21
N TRP A 149 28.25 0.33 10.66
CA TRP A 149 29.33 -0.64 10.84
C TRP A 149 30.66 -0.08 10.30
N LYS A 150 30.63 0.49 9.09
CA LYS A 150 31.81 1.15 8.50
C LYS A 150 32.34 2.31 9.33
N SER A 151 31.46 3.17 9.86
CA SER A 151 31.87 4.28 10.74
C SER A 151 32.56 3.77 12.01
N ALA A 152 32.02 2.73 12.64
CA ALA A 152 32.60 2.16 13.85
C ALA A 152 34.02 1.60 13.65
N LEU A 153 34.31 1.04 12.47
CA LEU A 153 35.65 0.54 12.14
C LEU A 153 36.66 1.66 11.87
N ARG A 154 36.19 2.85 11.45
CA ARG A 154 37.05 4.02 11.24
C ARG A 154 37.52 4.61 12.56
N ASP A 155 36.66 4.66 13.57
CA ASP A 155 36.98 5.24 14.88
C ASP A 155 38.00 4.41 15.69
N THR A 156 38.27 3.17 15.28
CA THR A 156 39.22 2.26 15.94
C THR A 156 40.63 2.30 15.36
N ARG A 157 40.88 3.07 14.29
CA ARG A 157 42.20 3.27 13.68
C ARG A 157 42.74 4.65 14.01
#